data_AF-A0A7S2QYI2-F1
#
_entry.id   AF-A0A7S2QYI2-F1
#
_cell.length_a   1.000
_cell.length_b   1.000
_cell.length_c   1.000
_cell.angle_alpha   90.00
_cell.angle_beta   90.00
_cell.angle_gamma   90.00
#
_symmetry.space_group_name_H-M   'P 1'
#
loop_
_entity.id
_entity.type
_entity.pdbx_description
1 polymer ?
#
loop_
_entity_poly.entity_id
_entity_poly.type
_entity_poly.pdbx_seq_one_letter_code
_entity_poly.pdbx_strand_id
1 'polypeptide(L)'
;HDAQWSPLGDEFGVVYGFMPAKATIFKAEKCEPKYELGAGPHNTLRWNPFGRFIALAGFGNLPGDVKFFQKMKDGKYKPIGSTRASCSVTLEWSPDGRRLLTS
;
A
#
# COMPACT_ATOMS: atom_id res chain seq x y z
N HIS A 1 9.16 -3.42 -6.76
CA HIS A 1 9.04 -1.97 -7.00
C HIS A 1 7.65 -1.73 -7.54
N ASP A 2 6.95 -0.70 -7.08
CA ASP A 2 5.59 -0.34 -7.51
C ASP A 2 5.35 1.15 -7.23
N ALA A 3 4.46 1.80 -7.99
CA ALA A 3 4.08 3.19 -7.80
C ALA A 3 2.61 3.38 -8.16
N GLN A 4 1.84 4.00 -7.26
CA GLN A 4 0.39 4.17 -7.42
C GLN A 4 -0.08 5.52 -6.90
N TRP A 5 -0.93 6.18 -7.68
CA TRP A 5 -1.62 7.40 -7.27
C TRP A 5 -2.75 7.09 -6.30
N SER A 6 -2.96 8.00 -5.34
CA SER A 6 -4.21 8.09 -4.60
C SER A 6 -5.35 8.35 -5.60
N PRO A 7 -6.50 7.68 -5.47
CA PRO A 7 -7.66 7.98 -6.32
C PRO A 7 -8.20 9.41 -6.14
N LEU A 8 -7.78 10.11 -5.08
CA LEU A 8 -8.10 11.52 -4.84
C LEU A 8 -7.11 12.48 -5.53
N GLY A 9 -6.01 11.98 -6.09
CA GLY A 9 -4.98 12.78 -6.77
C GLY A 9 -4.11 13.66 -5.86
N ASP A 10 -4.29 13.60 -4.55
CA ASP A 10 -3.59 14.42 -3.56
C ASP A 10 -2.20 13.86 -3.18
N GLU A 11 -2.02 12.55 -3.33
CA GLU A 11 -0.87 11.79 -2.85
C GLU A 11 -0.54 10.65 -3.82
N PHE A 12 0.67 10.12 -3.73
CA PHE A 12 1.05 8.88 -4.41
C PHE A 12 1.99 8.05 -3.53
N GLY A 13 1.89 6.73 -3.62
CA GLY A 13 2.73 5.79 -2.88
C GLY A 13 3.75 5.14 -3.79
N VAL A 14 4.97 4.98 -3.30
CA VAL A 14 6.08 4.34 -4.02
C VAL A 14 6.72 3.26 -3.14
N VAL A 15 6.92 2.08 -3.71
CA VAL A 15 7.68 0.97 -3.13
C VAL A 15 9.00 0.84 -3.89
N TYR A 16 10.12 1.09 -3.21
CA TYR A 16 11.44 1.21 -3.83
C TYR A 16 12.58 0.66 -2.97
N GLY A 17 13.73 0.45 -3.62
CA GLY A 17 14.97 0.02 -2.99
C GLY A 17 15.20 -1.49 -3.07
N PHE A 18 16.42 -1.89 -2.68
CA PHE A 18 16.77 -3.30 -2.56
C PHE A 18 16.16 -3.90 -1.29
N MET A 19 15.84 -5.20 -1.34
CA MET A 19 15.12 -5.88 -0.27
C MET A 19 15.89 -5.82 1.06
N PRO A 20 15.24 -5.44 2.19
CA PRO A 20 13.81 -5.10 2.33
C PRO A 20 13.45 -3.74 1.71
N ALA A 21 12.46 -3.74 0.82
CA ALA A 21 12.02 -2.54 0.11
C ALA A 21 11.32 -1.56 1.05
N LYS A 22 11.51 -0.27 0.81
CA LYS A 22 10.83 0.82 1.53
C LYS A 22 9.54 1.17 0.81
N ALA A 23 8.51 1.53 1.58
CA ALA A 23 7.26 2.06 1.07
C ALA A 23 6.98 3.44 1.65
N THR A 24 6.86 4.45 0.78
CA THR A 24 6.71 5.86 1.18
C THR A 24 5.56 6.51 0.41
N ILE A 25 4.76 7.30 1.12
CA ILE A 25 3.71 8.16 0.56
C ILE A 25 4.27 9.56 0.37
N PHE A 26 4.06 10.13 -0.80
CA PHE A 26 4.49 11.46 -1.21
C PHE A 26 3.28 12.36 -1.47
N LYS A 27 3.45 13.67 -1.27
CA LYS A 27 2.45 14.67 -1.69
C LYS A 27 2.56 14.90 -3.20
N ALA A 28 1.41 15.00 -3.88
CA ALA A 28 1.35 15.23 -5.32
C ALA A 28 1.99 16.55 -5.75
N GLU A 29 1.72 17.64 -5.03
CA GLU A 29 2.10 19.00 -5.45
C GLU A 29 3.61 19.24 -5.51
N LYS A 30 4.36 18.68 -4.55
CA LYS A 30 5.79 18.97 -4.36
C LYS A 30 6.69 17.74 -4.40
N CYS A 31 6.12 16.55 -4.60
CA CYS A 31 6.84 15.28 -4.51
C CYS A 31 7.62 15.11 -3.19
N GLU A 32 7.13 15.72 -2.11
CA GLU A 32 7.76 15.64 -0.79
C GLU A 32 7.33 14.36 -0.07
N PRO A 33 8.24 13.64 0.59
CA PRO A 33 7.89 12.47 1.39
C PRO A 33 7.02 12.90 2.57
N LYS A 34 5.80 12.35 2.64
CA LYS A 34 4.82 12.63 3.69
C LYS A 34 4.86 11.59 4.80
N TYR A 35 4.94 10.31 4.43
CA TYR A 35 4.82 9.22 5.40
C TYR A 35 5.56 7.97 4.95
N GLU A 36 6.36 7.38 5.83
CA GLU A 36 6.98 6.07 5.60
C GLU A 36 6.09 4.96 6.18
N LEU A 37 5.58 4.08 5.32
CA LEU A 37 4.78 2.92 5.72
C LEU A 37 5.65 1.79 6.32
N GLY A 38 6.97 1.91 6.16
CA GLY A 38 7.97 1.01 6.70
C GLY A 38 8.78 0.29 5.62
N ALA A 39 9.71 -0.55 6.08
CA ALA A 39 10.51 -1.43 5.23
C ALA A 39 10.08 -2.89 5.43
N GLY A 40 10.13 -3.69 4.38
CA GLY A 40 9.84 -5.11 4.48
C GLY A 40 9.86 -5.82 3.13
N PRO A 41 9.52 -7.11 3.11
CA PRO A 41 9.39 -7.86 1.88
C PRO A 41 8.08 -7.48 1.18
N HIS A 42 8.04 -6.29 0.60
CA HIS A 42 6.85 -5.74 -0.06
C HIS A 42 7.22 -5.31 -1.48
N ASN A 43 6.36 -5.62 -2.43
CA ASN A 43 6.54 -5.25 -3.84
C ASN A 43 5.29 -4.66 -4.47
N THR A 44 4.15 -4.68 -3.79
CA THR A 44 2.84 -4.29 -4.31
C THR A 44 2.19 -3.30 -3.35
N LEU A 45 1.69 -2.18 -3.87
CA LEU A 45 0.93 -1.18 -3.11
C LEU A 45 -0.41 -0.93 -3.81
N ARG A 46 -1.51 -0.99 -3.06
CA ARG A 46 -2.86 -0.74 -3.61
C ARG A 46 -3.66 0.17 -2.70
N TRP A 47 -4.13 1.27 -3.27
CA TRP A 47 -5.10 2.14 -2.64
C TRP A 47 -6.51 1.54 -2.77
N ASN A 48 -7.30 1.69 -1.73
CA ASN A 48 -8.73 1.45 -1.88
C ASN A 48 -9.35 2.53 -2.78
N PRO A 49 -10.50 2.28 -3.43
CA PRO A 49 -11.11 3.22 -4.38
C PRO A 49 -11.44 4.61 -3.80
N PHE A 50 -11.54 4.73 -2.47
CA PHE A 50 -11.89 5.98 -1.80
C PHE A 50 -10.69 6.71 -1.16
N GLY A 51 -9.45 6.23 -1.37
CA GLY A 51 -8.25 6.87 -0.83
C GLY A 51 -8.09 6.81 0.71
N ARG A 52 -8.89 5.99 1.38
CA ARG A 52 -8.91 5.84 2.85
C ARG A 52 -7.99 4.74 3.36
N PHE A 53 -7.80 3.68 2.59
CA PHE A 53 -7.01 2.52 3.00
C PHE A 53 -5.92 2.21 1.97
N ILE A 54 -4.81 1.69 2.47
CA ILE A 54 -3.71 1.19 1.66
C ILE A 54 -3.42 -0.24 2.08
N ALA A 55 -3.30 -1.12 1.10
CA ALA A 55 -2.76 -2.46 1.25
C ALA A 55 -1.32 -2.48 0.70
N LEU A 56 -0.37 -2.87 1.55
CA LEU A 56 1.02 -3.09 1.19
C LEU A 56 1.30 -4.58 1.26
N ALA A 57 1.67 -5.19 0.13
CA ALA A 57 1.80 -6.64 0.02
C ALA A 57 3.14 -7.06 -0.59
N GLY A 58 3.56 -8.26 -0.23
CA GLY A 58 4.69 -8.96 -0.84
C GLY A 58 4.24 -10.25 -1.51
N PHE A 59 4.09 -10.22 -2.84
CA PHE A 59 3.59 -11.35 -3.63
C PHE A 59 4.65 -11.97 -4.55
N GLY A 60 4.32 -13.12 -5.15
CA GLY A 60 5.21 -13.87 -6.04
C GLY A 60 6.24 -14.66 -5.26
N ASN A 61 7.52 -14.27 -5.33
CA ASN A 61 8.60 -14.92 -4.60
C ASN A 61 8.71 -14.52 -3.11
N LEU A 62 7.75 -13.74 -2.61
CA LEU A 62 7.70 -13.25 -1.25
C LEU A 62 6.65 -14.02 -0.42
N PRO A 63 6.68 -13.97 0.92
CA PRO A 63 5.85 -14.81 1.79
C PRO A 63 4.32 -14.62 1.68
N GLY A 64 3.85 -13.62 0.95
CA GLY A 64 2.42 -13.27 0.86
C GLY A 64 1.92 -12.37 1.98
N ASP A 65 2.83 -11.72 2.73
CA ASP A 65 2.42 -10.84 3.83
C ASP A 65 1.74 -9.57 3.28
N VAL A 66 0.56 -9.25 3.83
CA VAL A 66 -0.24 -8.07 3.51
C VAL A 66 -0.43 -7.24 4.76
N LYS A 67 -0.09 -5.95 4.70
CA LYS A 67 -0.27 -4.97 5.78
C LYS A 67 -1.28 -3.92 5.34
N PHE A 68 -2.19 -3.56 6.24
CA PHE A 68 -3.22 -2.58 5.99
C PHE A 68 -2.98 -1.31 6.79
N PHE A 69 -3.12 -0.18 6.11
CA PHE A 69 -3.01 1.14 6.70
C PHE A 69 -4.28 1.94 6.45
N GLN A 70 -4.71 2.71 7.43
CA GLN A 70 -5.81 3.66 7.32
C GLN A 70 -5.28 5.10 7.35
N LYS A 71 -5.72 5.92 6.39
CA LYS A 71 -5.57 7.37 6.40
C LYS A 71 -6.50 7.94 7.47
N MET A 72 -5.91 8.57 8.48
CA MET A 72 -6.61 9.21 9.58
C MET A 72 -6.99 10.65 9.22
N LYS A 73 -7.90 11.27 9.99
CA LYS A 73 -8.36 12.64 9.75
C LYS A 73 -7.24 13.69 9.82
N ASP A 74 -6.19 13.42 10.59
CA ASP A 74 -4.99 14.25 10.69
C ASP A 74 -4.01 14.03 9.52
N GLY A 75 -4.38 13.22 8.52
CA GLY A 75 -3.58 12.91 7.35
C GLY A 75 -2.45 11.91 7.60
N LYS A 76 -2.34 11.32 8.80
CA LYS A 76 -1.37 10.26 9.10
C LYS A 76 -1.91 8.89 8.71
N TYR A 77 -1.00 7.96 8.41
CA TYR A 77 -1.34 6.57 8.18
C TYR A 77 -1.14 5.76 9.45
N LYS A 78 -2.11 4.92 9.82
CA LYS A 78 -1.99 4.02 10.96
C LYS A 78 -2.15 2.56 10.52
N PRO A 79 -1.31 1.63 10.99
CA PRO A 79 -1.53 0.22 10.74
C PRO A 79 -2.83 -0.22 11.43
N ILE A 80 -3.69 -0.92 10.70
CA ILE A 80 -4.98 -1.42 11.22
C ILE A 80 -5.04 -2.94 11.28
N GLY A 81 -4.09 -3.63 10.66
CA GLY A 81 -4.01 -5.08 10.68
C GLY A 81 -3.06 -5.62 9.64
N SER A 82 -2.83 -6.93 9.72
CA SER A 82 -2.07 -7.68 8.73
C SER A 82 -2.70 -9.05 8.52
N THR A 83 -2.45 -9.62 7.36
CA THR A 83 -2.82 -11.00 7.03
C THR A 83 -1.74 -11.59 6.12
N ARG A 84 -1.86 -12.87 5.82
CA ARG A 84 -1.00 -13.57 4.88
C ARG A 84 -1.85 -14.25 3.81
N ALA A 85 -1.55 -13.94 2.55
CA ALA A 85 -2.11 -14.57 1.36
C ALA A 85 -0.96 -15.27 0.63
N SER A 86 -0.62 -16.48 1.11
CA SER A 86 0.46 -17.28 0.53
C SER A 86 0.15 -17.70 -0.89
N CYS A 87 1.19 -17.77 -1.73
CA CYS A 87 1.10 -18.13 -3.15
C CYS A 87 0.32 -17.14 -4.03
N SER A 88 -0.15 -16.02 -3.50
CA SER A 88 -0.77 -14.98 -4.30
C SER A 88 0.26 -14.15 -5.08
N VAL A 89 -0.16 -13.69 -6.25
CA VAL A 89 0.54 -12.84 -7.21
C VAL A 89 -0.18 -11.50 -7.42
N THR A 90 -1.48 -11.42 -7.17
CA THR A 90 -2.26 -10.17 -7.31
C THR A 90 -3.02 -9.78 -6.04
N LEU A 91 -3.38 -8.49 -5.97
CA LEU A 91 -4.28 -7.95 -4.96
C LEU A 91 -5.11 -6.81 -5.56
N GLU A 92 -6.42 -6.89 -5.35
CA GLU A 92 -7.38 -5.92 -5.84
C GLU A 92 -8.44 -5.60 -4.78
N TRP A 93 -8.86 -4.34 -4.74
CA TRP A 93 -9.96 -3.90 -3.90
C TRP A 93 -11.28 -4.05 -4.64
N SER A 94 -12.33 -4.46 -3.93
CA SER A 94 -13.68 -4.40 -4.47
C SER A 94 -14.07 -2.94 -4.77
N PRO A 95 -14.96 -2.69 -5.74
CA PRO A 95 -15.42 -1.33 -6.07
C PRO A 95 -16.07 -0.61 -4.88
N ASP A 96 -16.71 -1.35 -3.98
CA ASP A 96 -17.29 -0.82 -2.74
C ASP A 96 -16.24 -0.52 -1.64
N GLY A 97 -14.96 -0.82 -1.90
CA GLY A 97 -13.82 -0.55 -1.02
C GLY A 97 -13.82 -1.32 0.31
N ARG A 98 -14.64 -2.36 0.43
CA ARG A 98 -14.82 -3.14 1.68
C ARG A 98 -14.13 -4.50 1.67
N ARG A 99 -13.90 -5.07 0.49
CA ARG A 99 -13.36 -6.42 0.32
C ARG A 99 -12.05 -6.34 -0.47
N LEU A 100 -11.24 -7.37 -0.26
CA LEU A 100 -9.99 -7.59 -0.97
C LEU A 100 -10.03 -8.97 -1.62
N LEU A 101 -9.62 -9.02 -2.87
CA LEU A 101 -9.35 -10.26 -3.59
C LEU A 101 -7.84 -10.42 -3.72
N THR A 102 -7.35 -11.62 -3.46
CA THR A 102 -5.97 -12.05 -3.71
C THR A 102 -6.01 -13.33 -4.53
N SER A 103 -5.21 -13.41 -5.59
CA SER A 103 -5.03 -14.61 -6.41
C SER A 103 -3.56 -14.91 -6.62
#